data_AF-A0A975GRB3-F1
#
_entry.id   AF-A0A975GRB3-F1
#
_cell.length_a   1.000
_cell.length_b   1.000
_cell.length_c   1.000
_cell.angle_alpha   90.00
_cell.angle_beta   90.00
_cell.angle_gamma   90.00
#
_symmetry.space_group_name_H-M   'P 1'
#
loop_
_entity.id
_entity.type
_entity.pdbx_description
1 polymer ?
#
loop_
_entity_poly.entity_id
_entity_poly.type
_entity_poly.pdbx_seq_one_letter_code
_entity_poly.pdbx_strand_id
1 'polypeptide(L)'
;MKTALHILLTFFLFSCGGGGKDRHAVPLVENDSGPVPEYFHEYRLMSGDLLDIIYKINLIKTDKYRLNTADVVEIRFPSMSDHNTQQVIRSDGMITLPYVGDISVIGLTTQEAAEKLREAYKTVLRFPDIYLLLKEESGARIRELRRVITSFSQGQTRVLTVRPDGVITFPLIGDMSVAGKTIPEVSEAVNQSYKQQYPELQADIILSETAGFFVYVFGEVGRPGAYEMKQSMTLIKALAMAGGPKASARLRNVALSHRKGSVMECRIIDLEARLKGEKKCVSQLLRPDDIIYVPKRPLATAAQIAKEISGITFFRGFSLGASWKLDDE
;
A
#
# COMPACT_ATOMS: atom_id res chain seq x y z
N MET A 1 23.36 -44.30 14.02
CA MET A 1 22.09 -45.04 13.96
C MET A 1 21.08 -44.14 13.24
N LYS A 2 21.12 -44.08 11.90
CA LYS A 2 20.15 -44.70 10.96
C LYS A 2 18.68 -44.53 11.38
N THR A 3 17.98 -43.61 10.73
CA THR A 3 16.77 -43.91 9.92
C THR A 3 16.41 -42.69 9.04
N ALA A 4 16.59 -42.86 7.73
CA ALA A 4 16.10 -41.97 6.69
C ALA A 4 14.90 -42.68 6.01
N LEU A 5 13.79 -41.96 5.84
CA LEU A 5 12.60 -42.44 5.14
C LEU A 5 12.68 -41.96 3.69
N HIS A 6 13.05 -42.85 2.78
CA HIS A 6 13.02 -42.63 1.33
C HIS A 6 11.65 -43.04 0.79
N ILE A 7 10.94 -42.10 0.15
CA ILE A 7 9.78 -42.39 -0.68
C ILE A 7 10.29 -42.53 -2.12
N LEU A 8 10.28 -43.76 -2.61
CA LEU A 8 10.55 -44.12 -4.00
C LEU A 8 9.29 -43.82 -4.83
N LEU A 9 9.39 -43.01 -5.87
CA LEU A 9 8.43 -43.01 -6.97
C LEU A 9 9.19 -43.15 -8.29
N THR A 10 9.31 -44.40 -8.73
CA THR A 10 9.81 -44.80 -10.05
C THR A 10 8.61 -44.87 -10.98
N PHE A 11 8.57 -44.13 -12.10
CA PHE A 11 7.81 -44.59 -13.28
C PHE A 11 8.38 -44.01 -14.59
N PHE A 12 8.98 -44.94 -15.35
CA PHE A 12 9.03 -45.09 -16.81
C PHE A 12 9.79 -44.10 -17.69
N LEU A 13 11.00 -44.58 -18.05
CA LEU A 13 11.68 -44.33 -19.33
C LEU A 13 10.84 -44.87 -20.50
N PHE A 14 10.47 -43.99 -21.44
CA PHE A 14 10.32 -44.39 -22.84
C PHE A 14 11.63 -44.10 -23.56
N SER A 15 12.30 -45.18 -23.96
CA SER A 15 13.43 -45.19 -24.88
C SER A 15 12.88 -45.22 -26.31
N CYS A 16 13.26 -44.24 -27.13
CA CYS A 16 13.41 -44.44 -28.57
C CYS A 16 14.56 -43.56 -29.05
N GLY A 17 15.63 -44.21 -29.51
CA GLY A 17 16.92 -43.60 -29.83
C GLY A 17 16.99 -42.99 -31.23
N GLY A 18 18.01 -42.16 -31.42
CA GLY A 18 18.48 -41.77 -32.75
C GLY A 18 19.21 -40.43 -32.83
N GLY A 19 20.50 -40.41 -32.46
CA GLY A 19 21.55 -39.64 -33.14
C GLY A 19 21.65 -38.12 -32.94
N GLY A 20 22.75 -37.68 -32.31
CA GLY A 20 23.23 -36.29 -32.41
C GLY A 20 23.93 -35.81 -31.15
N LYS A 21 25.27 -35.82 -31.17
CA LYS A 21 26.18 -35.39 -30.10
C LYS A 21 26.00 -33.90 -29.77
N ASP A 22 26.36 -33.57 -28.52
CA ASP A 22 26.51 -32.26 -27.91
C ASP A 22 25.23 -31.59 -27.38
N ARG A 23 24.65 -32.25 -26.37
CA ARG A 23 23.82 -31.56 -25.37
C ARG A 23 24.75 -31.09 -24.25
N HIS A 24 25.16 -29.82 -24.29
CA HIS A 24 25.63 -29.15 -23.08
C HIS A 24 24.47 -29.16 -22.08
N ALA A 25 24.53 -30.06 -21.10
CA ALA A 25 23.68 -29.99 -19.94
C ALA A 25 23.99 -28.67 -19.23
N VAL A 26 23.05 -27.72 -19.28
CA VAL A 26 23.10 -26.55 -18.41
C VAL A 26 22.97 -27.11 -16.99
N PRO A 27 23.98 -26.97 -16.12
CA PRO A 27 23.84 -27.44 -14.75
C PRO A 27 22.69 -26.66 -14.12
N LEU A 28 21.71 -27.38 -13.58
CA LEU A 28 20.73 -26.76 -12.70
C LEU A 28 21.51 -26.20 -11.52
N VAL A 29 21.59 -24.88 -11.45
CA VAL A 29 22.21 -24.14 -10.35
C VAL A 29 21.59 -24.68 -9.06
N GLU A 30 22.41 -25.33 -8.25
CA GLU A 30 22.06 -25.70 -6.89
C GLU A 30 21.46 -24.46 -6.21
N ASN A 31 20.37 -24.64 -5.46
CA ASN A 31 19.80 -23.60 -4.60
C ASN A 31 20.87 -23.16 -3.61
N ASP A 32 21.67 -22.16 -4.01
CA ASP A 32 22.63 -21.49 -3.17
C ASP A 32 21.82 -20.65 -2.20
N SER A 33 21.61 -21.21 -1.00
CA SER A 33 21.09 -20.52 0.18
C SER A 33 22.15 -19.54 0.73
N GLY A 34 22.72 -18.72 -0.15
CA GLY A 34 23.48 -17.54 0.23
C GLY A 34 22.55 -16.47 0.80
N PRO A 35 23.06 -15.49 1.57
CA PRO A 35 22.25 -14.36 2.00
C PRO A 35 21.65 -13.67 0.77
N VAL A 36 20.32 -13.56 0.76
CA VAL A 36 19.59 -12.83 -0.28
C VAL A 36 20.24 -11.47 -0.42
N PRO A 37 20.70 -11.05 -1.62
CA PRO A 37 21.40 -9.77 -1.78
C PRO A 37 20.59 -8.64 -1.14
N GLU A 38 21.25 -7.84 -0.32
CA GLU A 38 20.71 -6.75 0.53
C GLU A 38 20.20 -5.53 -0.28
N TYR A 39 19.52 -5.79 -1.41
CA TYR A 39 19.17 -4.79 -2.44
C TYR A 39 17.68 -4.78 -2.79
N PHE A 40 16.84 -5.42 -1.99
CA PHE A 40 15.45 -5.00 -1.88
C PHE A 40 15.38 -4.05 -0.70
N HIS A 41 15.69 -2.77 -0.92
CA HIS A 41 15.19 -1.76 0.00
C HIS A 41 13.68 -1.96 0.08
N GLU A 42 13.14 -2.01 1.31
CA GLU A 42 11.70 -1.97 1.51
C GLU A 42 11.09 -0.91 0.60
N TYR A 43 10.08 -1.30 -0.17
CA TYR A 43 9.46 -0.38 -1.11
C TYR A 43 9.00 0.87 -0.35
N ARG A 44 9.53 2.02 -0.76
CA ARG A 44 9.17 3.32 -0.20
C ARG A 44 8.19 3.98 -1.14
N LEU A 45 7.07 4.43 -0.59
CA LEU A 45 6.00 5.04 -1.35
C LEU A 45 6.50 6.26 -2.12
N MET A 46 6.01 6.41 -3.35
CA MET A 46 6.29 7.51 -4.24
C MET A 46 5.00 8.17 -4.72
N SER A 47 5.12 9.38 -5.24
CA SER A 47 3.99 10.05 -5.89
C SER A 47 3.45 9.22 -7.06
N GLY A 48 2.14 9.01 -7.08
CA GLY A 48 1.44 8.19 -8.07
C GLY A 48 1.12 6.76 -7.63
N ASP A 49 1.62 6.30 -6.48
CA ASP A 49 1.24 4.98 -5.94
C ASP A 49 -0.23 4.95 -5.54
N LEU A 50 -0.88 3.80 -5.76
CA LEU A 50 -2.24 3.52 -5.36
C LEU A 50 -2.27 2.54 -4.18
N LEU A 51 -2.97 2.93 -3.13
CA LEU A 51 -3.10 2.16 -1.90
C LEU A 51 -4.57 1.82 -1.67
N ASP A 52 -4.87 0.55 -1.50
CA ASP A 52 -6.14 0.09 -0.96
C ASP A 52 -6.13 0.20 0.55
N ILE A 53 -7.10 0.93 1.09
CA ILE A 53 -7.31 1.04 2.53
C ILE A 53 -8.59 0.32 2.89
N ILE A 54 -8.46 -0.64 3.79
CA ILE A 54 -9.56 -1.40 4.35
C ILE A 54 -9.80 -0.89 5.77
N TYR A 55 -10.96 -0.31 6.00
CA TYR A 55 -11.33 0.19 7.33
C TYR A 55 -12.08 -0.88 8.13
N LYS A 56 -11.55 -1.19 9.32
CA LYS A 56 -12.16 -2.08 10.30
C LYS A 56 -12.66 -1.25 11.48
N ILE A 57 -13.93 -1.45 11.84
CA ILE A 57 -14.50 -0.90 13.07
C ILE A 57 -14.48 -1.99 14.12
N ASN A 58 -13.58 -1.85 15.09
CA ASN A 58 -13.54 -2.71 16.25
C ASN A 58 -14.50 -2.14 17.29
N LEU A 59 -15.61 -2.82 17.52
CA LEU A 59 -16.48 -2.55 18.65
C LEU A 59 -15.68 -2.89 19.92
N ILE A 60 -15.07 -1.87 20.51
CA ILE A 60 -14.40 -2.00 21.81
C ILE A 60 -15.51 -2.40 22.78
N LYS A 61 -15.54 -3.69 23.12
CA LYS A 61 -16.41 -4.24 24.15
C LYS A 61 -15.94 -3.67 25.47
N THR A 62 -16.40 -2.45 25.77
CA THR A 62 -16.03 -1.75 26.99
C THR A 62 -16.73 -2.46 28.14
N ASP A 63 -16.01 -2.76 29.22
CA ASP A 63 -16.48 -3.57 30.35
C ASP A 63 -17.60 -2.93 31.22
N LYS A 64 -18.33 -1.94 30.71
CA LYS A 64 -19.67 -1.48 31.13
C LYS A 64 -20.04 -0.26 30.29
N TYR A 65 -20.73 -0.48 29.17
CA TYR A 65 -21.31 0.60 28.38
C TYR A 65 -22.26 1.44 29.25
N ARG A 66 -22.14 2.77 29.16
CA ARG A 66 -23.04 3.72 29.83
C ARG A 66 -23.95 4.34 28.76
N LEU A 67 -25.24 4.32 29.03
CA LEU A 67 -26.28 4.81 28.14
C LEU A 67 -26.07 6.30 27.82
N ASN A 68 -26.27 6.66 26.56
CA ASN A 68 -26.13 8.01 26.03
C ASN A 68 -27.35 8.43 25.21
N THR A 69 -27.47 9.72 24.91
CA THR A 69 -28.54 10.25 24.04
C THR A 69 -28.50 9.58 22.68
N ALA A 70 -29.67 9.32 22.09
CA ALA A 70 -29.88 8.62 20.83
C ALA A 70 -29.63 7.09 20.85
N ASP A 71 -29.31 6.49 22.00
CA ASP A 71 -29.37 5.03 22.15
C ASP A 71 -30.81 4.53 22.02
N VAL A 72 -30.96 3.31 21.49
CA VAL A 72 -32.24 2.60 21.46
C VAL A 72 -32.19 1.46 22.47
N VAL A 73 -33.01 1.58 23.51
CA VAL A 73 -33.16 0.57 24.55
C VAL A 73 -34.46 -0.19 24.37
N GLU A 74 -34.40 -1.51 24.51
CA GLU A 74 -35.57 -2.37 24.56
C GLU A 74 -35.85 -2.71 26.03
N ILE A 75 -36.99 -2.26 26.52
CA ILE A 75 -37.48 -2.58 27.86
C ILE A 75 -38.39 -3.79 27.74
N ARG A 76 -38.05 -4.85 28.49
CA ARG A 76 -38.85 -6.07 28.57
C ARG A 76 -39.45 -6.24 29.95
N PHE A 77 -40.73 -6.60 29.96
CA PHE A 77 -41.53 -6.96 31.11
C PHE A 77 -41.89 -8.45 30.97
N PRO A 78 -41.10 -9.40 31.49
CA PRO A 78 -41.31 -10.83 31.25
C PRO A 78 -42.69 -11.31 31.72
N SER A 79 -43.19 -10.76 32.82
CA SER A 79 -44.51 -11.07 33.37
C SER A 79 -45.66 -10.40 32.60
N MET A 80 -45.37 -9.47 31.69
CA MET A 80 -46.35 -8.69 30.92
C MET A 80 -45.78 -8.31 29.55
N SER A 81 -45.56 -9.30 28.69
CA SER A 81 -44.88 -9.12 27.40
C SER A 81 -45.53 -8.06 26.49
N ASP A 82 -46.83 -7.82 26.63
CA ASP A 82 -47.57 -6.81 25.85
C ASP A 82 -47.12 -5.37 26.16
N HIS A 83 -46.37 -5.18 27.25
CA HIS A 83 -45.81 -3.89 27.67
C HIS A 83 -44.36 -3.72 27.23
N ASN A 84 -43.76 -4.71 26.56
CA ASN A 84 -42.42 -4.58 26.00
C ASN A 84 -42.39 -3.41 25.03
N THR A 85 -41.45 -2.49 25.23
CA THR A 85 -41.36 -1.28 24.41
C THR A 85 -39.92 -1.01 24.02
N GLN A 86 -39.74 -0.40 22.86
CA GLN A 86 -38.46 0.20 22.47
C GLN A 86 -38.56 1.69 22.69
N GLN A 87 -37.54 2.27 23.32
CA GLN A 87 -37.45 3.68 23.62
C GLN A 87 -36.13 4.22 23.12
N VAL A 88 -36.17 5.41 22.52
CA VAL A 88 -34.97 6.17 22.16
C VAL A 88 -34.65 7.12 23.30
N ILE A 89 -33.41 7.14 23.77
CA ILE A 89 -32.99 8.11 24.79
C ILE A 89 -32.99 9.49 24.14
N ARG A 90 -33.85 10.38 24.63
CA ARG A 90 -34.03 11.74 24.11
C ARG A 90 -32.78 12.60 24.37
N SER A 91 -32.74 13.79 23.76
CA SER A 91 -31.62 14.75 23.90
C SER A 91 -31.42 15.28 25.31
N ASP A 92 -32.44 15.20 26.17
CA ASP A 92 -32.39 15.52 27.60
C ASP A 92 -31.96 14.34 28.49
N GLY A 93 -31.64 13.19 27.89
CA GLY A 93 -31.21 11.98 28.60
C GLY A 93 -32.34 11.19 29.25
N MET A 94 -33.60 11.50 28.90
CA MET A 94 -34.80 10.86 29.44
C MET A 94 -35.35 9.80 28.48
N ILE A 95 -36.06 8.82 29.04
CA ILE A 95 -36.97 7.93 28.32
C ILE A 95 -38.38 8.08 28.86
N THR A 96 -39.37 8.02 27.98
CA THR A 96 -40.78 8.13 28.36
C THR A 96 -41.39 6.74 28.50
N LEU A 97 -42.02 6.48 29.64
CA LEU A 97 -42.52 5.16 29.99
C LEU A 97 -43.98 5.19 30.42
N PRO A 98 -44.78 4.16 30.04
CA PRO A 98 -46.16 4.07 30.47
C PRO A 98 -46.29 4.08 32.00
N TYR A 99 -47.26 4.83 32.51
CA TYR A 99 -47.65 4.94 33.93
C TYR A 99 -46.66 5.65 34.87
N VAL A 100 -45.36 5.63 34.58
CA VAL A 100 -44.33 6.24 35.43
C VAL A 100 -43.74 7.54 34.85
N GLY A 101 -44.01 7.85 33.58
CA GLY A 101 -43.59 9.10 32.94
C GLY A 101 -42.12 9.09 32.49
N ASP A 102 -41.48 10.25 32.57
CA ASP A 102 -40.11 10.46 32.08
C ASP A 102 -39.07 10.06 33.14
N ILE A 103 -38.11 9.21 32.76
CA ILE A 103 -37.06 8.71 33.65
C ILE A 103 -35.68 8.97 33.03
N SER A 104 -34.78 9.55 33.82
CA SER A 104 -33.39 9.80 33.41
C SER A 104 -32.58 8.51 33.44
N VAL A 105 -31.97 8.17 32.30
CA VAL A 105 -31.16 6.95 32.14
C VAL A 105 -29.75 7.22 31.62
N ILE A 106 -29.44 8.46 31.25
CA ILE A 106 -28.13 8.86 30.75
C ILE A 106 -27.02 8.59 31.78
N GLY A 107 -25.88 8.10 31.32
CA GLY A 107 -24.71 7.78 32.13
C GLY A 107 -24.82 6.49 32.95
N LEU A 108 -26.00 5.86 33.02
CA LEU A 108 -26.20 4.59 33.72
C LEU A 108 -25.81 3.41 32.84
N THR A 109 -25.39 2.31 33.46
CA THR A 109 -25.30 1.02 32.77
C THR A 109 -26.70 0.43 32.55
N THR A 110 -26.84 -0.57 31.68
CA THR A 110 -28.14 -1.23 31.45
C THR A 110 -28.70 -1.87 32.72
N GLN A 111 -27.83 -2.38 33.61
CA GLN A 111 -28.21 -2.94 34.91
C GLN A 111 -28.71 -1.85 35.87
N GLU A 112 -27.93 -0.77 36.03
CA GLU A 112 -28.31 0.37 36.88
C GLU A 112 -29.61 1.04 36.40
N ALA A 113 -29.78 1.19 35.08
CA ALA A 113 -31.00 1.71 34.49
C ALA A 113 -32.20 0.77 34.73
N ALA A 114 -32.02 -0.55 34.60
CA ALA A 114 -33.07 -1.52 34.90
C ALA A 114 -33.50 -1.47 36.38
N GLU A 115 -32.55 -1.33 37.31
CA GLU A 115 -32.86 -1.15 38.74
C GLU A 115 -33.65 0.14 38.98
N LYS A 116 -33.21 1.26 38.41
CA LYS A 116 -33.93 2.54 38.50
C LYS A 116 -35.35 2.46 37.96
N LEU A 117 -35.55 1.71 36.88
CA LEU A 117 -36.87 1.44 36.31
C LEU A 117 -37.74 0.62 37.25
N ARG A 118 -37.20 -0.46 37.84
CA ARG A 118 -37.94 -1.27 38.81
C ARG A 118 -38.39 -0.45 40.00
N GLU A 119 -37.52 0.40 40.54
CA GLU A 119 -37.88 1.30 41.65
C GLU A 119 -39.03 2.25 41.27
N ALA A 120 -38.99 2.86 40.08
CA ALA A 120 -40.07 3.74 39.63
C ALA A 120 -41.42 3.00 39.48
N TYR A 121 -41.38 1.78 38.93
CA TYR A 121 -42.58 0.97 38.69
C TYR A 121 -43.19 0.34 39.95
N LYS A 122 -42.50 0.30 41.10
CA LYS A 122 -43.08 -0.19 42.37
C LYS A 122 -44.34 0.56 42.82
N THR A 123 -44.48 1.81 42.39
CA THR A 123 -45.67 2.63 42.70
C THR A 123 -46.93 2.16 41.97
N VAL A 124 -46.76 1.44 40.85
CA VAL A 124 -47.85 0.98 39.98
C VAL A 124 -47.96 -0.56 40.00
N LEU A 125 -46.84 -1.27 40.17
CA LEU A 125 -46.74 -2.72 40.10
C LEU A 125 -46.22 -3.31 41.42
N ARG A 126 -46.85 -4.41 41.89
CA ARG A 126 -46.42 -5.11 43.11
C ARG A 126 -45.04 -5.76 42.97
N PHE A 127 -44.75 -6.38 41.82
CA PHE A 127 -43.51 -7.11 41.56
C PHE A 127 -43.00 -6.78 40.15
N PRO A 128 -42.33 -5.64 39.95
CA PRO A 128 -41.80 -5.26 38.66
C PRO A 128 -40.53 -6.07 38.35
N ASP A 129 -40.66 -7.10 37.51
CA ASP A 129 -39.50 -7.72 36.85
C ASP A 129 -39.28 -7.07 35.49
N ILE A 130 -38.17 -6.36 35.35
CA ILE A 130 -37.87 -5.51 34.18
C ILE A 130 -36.42 -5.76 33.77
N TYR A 131 -36.22 -5.97 32.47
CA TYR A 131 -34.91 -6.08 31.84
C TYR A 131 -34.76 -4.97 30.82
N LEU A 132 -33.58 -4.34 30.80
CA LEU A 132 -33.22 -3.37 29.79
C LEU A 132 -32.11 -3.97 28.92
N LEU A 133 -32.39 -4.06 27.63
CA LEU A 133 -31.44 -4.51 26.61
C LEU A 133 -31.07 -3.32 25.73
N LEU A 134 -29.79 -3.17 25.45
CA LEU A 134 -29.33 -2.19 24.48
C LEU A 134 -29.48 -2.79 23.08
N LYS A 135 -30.43 -2.26 22.30
CA LYS A 135 -30.75 -2.79 20.98
C LYS A 135 -29.93 -2.10 19.90
N GLU A 136 -29.74 -0.79 20.03
CA GLU A 136 -28.73 -0.04 19.30
C GLU A 136 -27.95 0.82 20.30
N GLU A 137 -26.65 0.55 20.45
CA GLU A 137 -25.70 1.55 20.95
C GLU A 137 -25.84 2.82 20.09
N SER A 138 -25.37 3.97 20.56
CA SER A 138 -25.16 5.19 19.78
C SER A 138 -24.18 4.99 18.60
N GLY A 139 -24.27 3.90 17.84
CA GLY A 139 -24.83 3.87 16.49
C GLY A 139 -24.80 5.17 15.70
N ALA A 140 -25.22 6.33 16.21
CA ALA A 140 -25.06 7.59 15.50
C ALA A 140 -23.59 7.84 15.11
N ARG A 141 -22.65 7.68 16.05
CA ARG A 141 -21.22 7.87 15.79
C ARG A 141 -20.66 6.79 14.87
N ILE A 142 -20.98 5.52 15.11
CA ILE A 142 -20.49 4.40 14.28
C ILE A 142 -21.11 4.43 12.86
N ARG A 143 -22.40 4.82 12.74
CA ARG A 143 -23.08 5.04 11.45
C ARG A 143 -22.50 6.24 10.71
N GLU A 144 -22.17 7.32 11.42
CA GLU A 144 -21.47 8.49 10.86
C GLU A 144 -20.10 8.08 10.32
N LEU A 145 -19.30 7.39 11.13
CA LEU A 145 -17.99 6.86 10.74
C LEU A 145 -18.12 5.97 9.51
N ARG A 146 -19.06 5.01 9.53
CA ARG A 146 -19.34 4.12 8.39
C ARG A 146 -19.68 4.93 7.13
N ARG A 147 -20.49 5.99 7.24
CA ARG A 147 -20.85 6.85 6.09
C ARG A 147 -19.64 7.58 5.50
N VAL A 148 -18.70 8.03 6.34
CA VAL A 148 -17.52 8.78 5.89
C VAL A 148 -16.44 7.87 5.29
N ILE A 149 -16.29 6.65 5.82
CA ILE A 149 -15.21 5.73 5.41
C ILE A 149 -15.62 4.74 4.31
N THR A 150 -16.90 4.40 4.17
CA THR A 150 -17.37 3.49 3.11
C THR A 150 -17.78 4.24 1.86
N SER A 151 -17.32 3.78 0.69
CA SER A 151 -17.90 4.20 -0.59
C SER A 151 -19.07 3.27 -0.92
N PHE A 152 -20.21 3.84 -1.31
CA PHE A 152 -21.46 3.09 -1.53
C PHE A 152 -21.36 2.04 -2.68
N SER A 153 -20.26 1.99 -3.43
CA SER A 153 -20.09 1.12 -4.60
C SER A 153 -19.10 -0.06 -4.45
N GLN A 154 -18.16 -0.04 -3.49
CA GLN A 154 -17.10 -1.08 -3.39
C GLN A 154 -16.84 -1.65 -1.98
N GLY A 155 -17.70 -1.35 -1.00
CA GLY A 155 -17.54 -1.88 0.36
C GLY A 155 -16.53 -1.09 1.21
N GLN A 156 -15.91 -1.75 2.21
CA GLN A 156 -15.00 -1.14 3.20
C GLN A 156 -13.63 -0.71 2.62
N THR A 157 -13.42 -0.89 1.32
CA THR A 157 -12.14 -0.61 0.64
C THR A 157 -12.19 0.74 -0.07
N ARG A 158 -11.14 1.54 0.09
CA ARG A 158 -10.96 2.82 -0.58
C ARG A 158 -9.58 2.90 -1.21
N VAL A 159 -9.54 3.14 -2.52
CA VAL A 159 -8.30 3.40 -3.25
C VAL A 159 -7.89 4.85 -3.01
N LEU A 160 -6.72 5.08 -2.42
CA LEU A 160 -6.11 6.39 -2.28
C LEU A 160 -4.82 6.48 -3.10
N THR A 161 -4.58 7.64 -3.71
CA THR A 161 -3.38 7.91 -4.52
C THR A 161 -2.42 8.80 -3.76
N VAL A 162 -1.11 8.50 -3.79
CA VAL A 162 -0.07 9.42 -3.31
C VAL A 162 -0.01 10.61 -4.27
N ARG A 163 -0.29 11.80 -3.78
CA ARG A 163 -0.25 13.04 -4.56
C ARG A 163 1.19 13.41 -4.98
N PRO A 164 1.37 14.33 -5.95
CA PRO A 164 2.70 14.79 -6.38
C PRO A 164 3.57 15.41 -5.27
N ASP A 165 2.95 15.96 -4.22
CA ASP A 165 3.63 16.49 -3.04
C ASP A 165 4.01 15.40 -2.02
N GLY A 166 3.73 14.12 -2.31
CA GLY A 166 4.05 12.98 -1.47
C GLY A 166 3.09 12.77 -0.30
N VAL A 167 1.89 13.36 -0.38
CA VAL A 167 0.86 13.34 0.67
C VAL A 167 -0.32 12.47 0.23
N ILE A 168 -0.94 11.81 1.20
CA ILE A 168 -2.27 11.18 1.04
C ILE A 168 -3.24 11.90 1.97
N THR A 169 -4.46 12.18 1.48
CA THR A 169 -5.56 12.70 2.30
C THR A 169 -6.38 11.52 2.84
N PHE A 170 -6.20 11.22 4.12
CA PHE A 170 -6.96 10.19 4.82
C PHE A 170 -8.29 10.77 5.34
N PRO A 171 -9.41 10.03 5.23
CA PRO A 171 -10.66 10.40 5.86
C PRO A 171 -10.49 10.64 7.36
N LEU A 172 -11.16 11.68 7.88
CA LEU A 172 -11.23 12.06 9.30
C LEU A 172 -9.92 12.61 9.93
N ILE A 173 -8.74 12.18 9.48
CA ILE A 173 -7.44 12.63 10.00
C ILE A 173 -6.70 13.59 9.05
N GLY A 174 -7.15 13.71 7.80
CA GLY A 174 -6.65 14.71 6.85
C GLY A 174 -5.35 14.30 6.14
N ASP A 175 -4.56 15.29 5.77
CA ASP A 175 -3.35 15.14 4.97
C ASP A 175 -2.19 14.55 5.79
N MET A 176 -1.57 13.49 5.27
CA MET A 176 -0.40 12.86 5.87
C MET A 176 0.70 12.59 4.85
N SER A 177 1.93 12.98 5.21
CA SER A 177 3.12 12.73 4.38
C SER A 177 3.50 11.24 4.43
N VAL A 178 3.56 10.63 3.25
CA VAL A 178 3.84 9.20 3.05
C VAL A 178 5.00 8.93 2.11
N ALA A 179 5.39 9.89 1.26
CA ALA A 179 6.49 9.71 0.34
C ALA A 179 7.80 9.37 1.08
N GLY A 180 8.52 8.39 0.57
CA GLY A 180 9.75 7.90 1.18
C GLY A 180 9.52 6.99 2.39
N LYS A 181 8.29 6.77 2.85
CA LYS A 181 7.98 5.84 3.94
C LYS A 181 7.62 4.46 3.41
N THR A 182 7.80 3.45 4.23
CA THR A 182 7.39 2.07 3.93
C THR A 182 5.93 1.85 4.32
N ILE A 183 5.29 0.82 3.76
CA ILE A 183 3.89 0.51 4.10
C ILE A 183 3.69 0.29 5.61
N PRO A 184 4.57 -0.44 6.33
CA PRO A 184 4.47 -0.58 7.78
C PRO A 184 4.55 0.76 8.53
N GLU A 185 5.52 1.62 8.17
CA GLU A 185 5.70 2.94 8.78
C GLU A 185 4.44 3.83 8.60
N VAL A 186 3.85 3.80 7.41
CA VAL A 186 2.61 4.53 7.12
C VAL A 186 1.43 3.94 7.89
N SER A 187 1.28 2.62 7.89
CA SER A 187 0.22 1.93 8.62
C SER A 187 0.24 2.26 10.11
N GLU A 188 1.41 2.27 10.73
CA GLU A 188 1.56 2.62 12.15
C GLU A 188 1.19 4.08 12.41
N ALA A 189 1.69 5.02 11.60
CA ALA A 189 1.40 6.44 11.75
C ALA A 189 -0.10 6.77 11.56
N VAL A 190 -0.75 6.13 10.58
CA VAL A 190 -2.19 6.29 10.32
C VAL A 190 -3.01 5.73 11.48
N ASN A 191 -2.72 4.51 11.91
CA ASN A 191 -3.46 3.87 13.00
C ASN A 191 -3.25 4.58 14.34
N GLN A 192 -2.06 5.14 14.59
CA GLN A 192 -1.82 5.99 15.76
C GLN A 192 -2.67 7.26 15.72
N SER A 193 -2.77 7.91 14.55
CA SER A 193 -3.59 9.11 14.36
C SER A 193 -5.08 8.81 14.53
N TYR A 194 -5.57 7.70 13.98
CA TYR A 194 -6.95 7.26 14.19
C TYR A 194 -7.22 6.94 15.65
N LYS A 195 -6.33 6.21 16.34
CA LYS A 195 -6.51 5.83 17.75
C LYS A 195 -6.71 7.02 18.70
N GLN A 196 -6.14 8.19 18.38
CA GLN A 196 -6.29 9.40 19.19
C GLN A 196 -7.69 10.01 19.14
N GLN A 197 -8.37 9.95 17.98
CA GLN A 197 -9.67 10.60 17.76
C GLN A 197 -10.84 9.60 17.66
N TYR A 198 -10.55 8.40 17.15
CA TYR A 198 -11.49 7.32 16.83
C TYR A 198 -10.89 5.95 17.24
N PRO A 199 -10.82 5.63 18.55
CA PRO A 199 -10.25 4.36 19.05
C PRO A 199 -10.84 3.09 18.44
N GLU A 200 -12.10 3.16 18.01
CA GLU A 200 -12.84 2.09 17.35
C GLU A 200 -12.43 1.84 15.89
N LEU A 201 -11.66 2.75 15.28
CA LEU A 201 -11.29 2.70 13.86
C LEU A 201 -9.86 2.22 13.66
N GLN A 202 -9.70 1.21 12.81
CA GLN A 202 -8.41 0.69 12.34
C GLN A 202 -8.39 0.70 10.82
N ALA A 203 -7.24 1.03 10.24
CA ALA A 203 -6.99 1.02 8.82
C ALA A 203 -5.90 -0.01 8.48
N ASP A 204 -6.24 -0.96 7.61
CA ASP A 204 -5.27 -1.83 6.97
C ASP A 204 -4.93 -1.26 5.59
N ILE A 205 -3.65 -1.05 5.33
CA ILE A 205 -3.16 -0.39 4.13
C ILE A 205 -2.42 -1.41 3.27
N ILE A 206 -2.82 -1.52 2.02
CA ILE A 206 -2.26 -2.45 1.03
C ILE A 206 -1.82 -1.63 -0.19
N LEU A 207 -0.62 -1.90 -0.69
CA LEU A 207 -0.15 -1.31 -1.95
C LEU A 207 -0.77 -2.07 -3.13
N SER A 208 -1.60 -1.40 -3.91
CA SER A 208 -2.37 -2.00 -5.01
C SER A 208 -1.67 -1.84 -6.34
N GLU A 209 -1.23 -0.62 -6.63
CA GLU A 209 -0.43 -0.31 -7.82
C GLU A 209 0.71 0.62 -7.43
N THR A 210 1.88 0.38 -7.98
CA THR A 210 2.98 1.33 -7.91
C THR A 210 2.83 2.35 -9.05
N ALA A 211 3.36 3.56 -8.88
CA ALA A 211 3.41 4.58 -9.93
C ALA A 211 4.21 4.13 -11.18
N GLY A 212 4.78 2.92 -11.14
CA GLY A 212 5.70 2.36 -12.10
C GLY A 212 7.06 3.03 -11.96
N PHE A 213 8.10 2.22 -11.75
CA PHE A 213 9.46 2.70 -11.96
C PHE A 213 9.73 2.65 -13.46
N PHE A 214 10.12 3.76 -14.07
CA PHE A 214 10.47 3.78 -15.49
C PHE A 214 11.96 4.04 -15.66
N VAL A 215 12.57 3.38 -16.64
CA VAL A 215 13.83 3.81 -17.24
C VAL A 215 13.55 4.27 -18.65
N TYR A 216 14.29 5.27 -19.11
CA TYR A 216 14.08 5.85 -20.42
C TYR A 216 15.28 5.54 -21.30
N VAL A 217 15.05 4.88 -22.43
CA VAL A 217 16.11 4.48 -23.36
C VAL A 217 15.96 5.24 -24.67
N PHE A 218 17.00 5.96 -25.07
CA PHE A 218 17.01 6.83 -26.24
C PHE A 218 18.25 6.64 -27.11
N GLY A 219 18.19 7.19 -28.33
CA GLY A 219 19.27 7.18 -29.30
C GLY A 219 19.23 5.99 -30.27
N GLU A 220 20.39 5.44 -30.60
CA GLU A 220 20.60 4.40 -31.62
C GLU A 220 20.25 2.99 -31.10
N VAL A 221 19.03 2.83 -30.60
CA VAL A 221 18.44 1.54 -30.21
C VAL A 221 17.30 1.18 -31.15
N GLY A 222 16.90 -0.10 -31.15
CA GLY A 222 15.81 -0.61 -31.99
C GLY A 222 14.48 0.13 -31.76
N ARG A 223 14.11 0.32 -30.48
CA ARG A 223 12.85 0.94 -30.03
C ARG A 223 13.15 1.93 -28.89
N PRO A 224 13.39 3.21 -29.18
CA PRO A 224 13.50 4.24 -28.14
C PRO A 224 12.17 4.40 -27.39
N GLY A 225 12.20 4.63 -26.08
CA GLY A 225 10.99 4.82 -25.27
C GLY A 225 11.18 4.65 -23.76
N ALA A 226 10.08 4.76 -23.03
CA ALA A 226 10.01 4.48 -21.59
C ALA A 226 9.74 2.99 -21.35
N TYR A 227 10.47 2.39 -20.41
CA TYR A 227 10.39 0.99 -20.06
C TYR A 227 10.12 0.83 -18.57
N GLU A 228 9.02 0.17 -18.25
CA GLU A 228 8.62 -0.12 -16.87
C GLU A 228 9.55 -1.16 -16.24
N MET A 229 10.05 -0.85 -15.05
CA MET A 229 10.83 -1.73 -14.18
C MET A 229 9.89 -2.42 -13.19
N LYS A 230 9.47 -3.64 -13.51
CA LYS A 230 8.71 -4.48 -12.57
C LYS A 230 9.57 -5.15 -11.49
N GLN A 231 10.88 -5.20 -11.73
CA GLN A 231 11.91 -5.79 -10.88
C GLN A 231 13.24 -5.10 -11.16
N SER A 232 14.27 -5.42 -10.37
CA SER A 232 15.65 -4.95 -10.60
C SER A 232 16.04 -5.09 -12.07
N MET A 233 16.40 -3.96 -12.68
CA MET A 233 16.69 -3.85 -14.09
C MET A 233 18.15 -3.45 -14.28
N THR A 234 18.81 -4.07 -15.24
CA THR A 234 20.21 -3.82 -15.56
C THR A 234 20.29 -3.04 -16.86
N LEU A 235 21.39 -2.31 -17.08
CA LEU A 235 21.63 -1.58 -18.32
C LEU A 235 21.48 -2.47 -19.55
N ILE A 236 22.04 -3.67 -19.51
CA ILE A 236 21.97 -4.65 -20.60
C ILE A 236 20.52 -5.10 -20.82
N LYS A 237 19.78 -5.39 -19.74
CA LYS A 237 18.37 -5.79 -19.82
C LYS A 237 17.49 -4.68 -20.41
N ALA A 238 17.69 -3.43 -19.99
CA ALA A 238 16.98 -2.28 -20.55
C ALA A 238 17.25 -2.10 -22.04
N LEU A 239 18.52 -2.21 -22.47
CA LEU A 239 18.87 -2.15 -23.88
C LEU A 239 18.29 -3.31 -24.70
N ALA A 240 18.28 -4.52 -24.14
CA ALA A 240 17.65 -5.68 -24.78
C ALA A 240 16.14 -5.47 -24.97
N MET A 241 15.45 -4.95 -23.95
CA MET A 241 14.03 -4.59 -24.04
C MET A 241 13.77 -3.49 -25.06
N ALA A 242 14.72 -2.56 -25.22
CA ALA A 242 14.71 -1.55 -26.27
C ALA A 242 15.06 -2.08 -27.67
N GLY A 243 15.09 -3.40 -27.88
CA GLY A 243 15.39 -4.02 -29.17
C GLY A 243 16.88 -4.05 -29.53
N GLY A 244 17.75 -3.84 -28.53
CA GLY A 244 19.20 -3.83 -28.69
C GLY A 244 19.74 -2.57 -29.37
N PRO A 245 21.07 -2.39 -29.36
CA PRO A 245 21.72 -1.32 -30.10
C PRO A 245 21.68 -1.58 -31.61
N LYS A 246 21.51 -0.52 -32.39
CA LYS A 246 21.61 -0.58 -33.86
C LYS A 246 23.06 -0.78 -34.30
N ALA A 247 23.28 -1.24 -35.53
CA ALA A 247 24.63 -1.35 -36.11
C ALA A 247 25.38 0.00 -36.18
N SER A 248 24.66 1.11 -36.22
CA SER A 248 25.18 2.49 -36.18
C SER A 248 25.54 2.99 -34.77
N ALA A 249 25.23 2.23 -33.71
CA ALA A 249 25.41 2.66 -32.34
C ALA A 249 26.89 2.62 -31.91
N ARG A 250 27.30 3.58 -31.08
CA ARG A 250 28.63 3.59 -30.44
C ARG A 250 28.54 3.18 -28.98
N LEU A 251 28.91 1.93 -28.71
CA LEU A 251 28.77 1.31 -27.39
C LEU A 251 29.83 1.75 -26.37
N ARG A 252 30.93 2.39 -26.79
CA ARG A 252 31.97 2.91 -25.89
C ARG A 252 31.56 4.15 -25.11
N ASN A 253 30.51 4.86 -25.56
CA ASN A 253 30.11 6.16 -25.01
C ASN A 253 28.63 6.19 -24.64
N VAL A 254 28.09 5.10 -24.09
CA VAL A 254 26.70 5.07 -23.65
C VAL A 254 26.57 5.98 -22.42
N ALA A 255 25.71 6.99 -22.50
CA ALA A 255 25.48 7.90 -21.38
C ALA A 255 24.37 7.34 -20.48
N LEU A 256 24.67 7.20 -19.20
CA LEU A 256 23.70 6.91 -18.15
C LEU A 256 23.55 8.17 -17.29
N SER A 257 22.37 8.76 -17.29
CA SER A 257 22.04 9.92 -16.49
C SER A 257 21.10 9.54 -15.37
N HIS A 258 21.47 9.89 -14.14
CA HIS A 258 20.67 9.65 -12.93
C HIS A 258 20.31 10.98 -12.27
N ARG A 259 19.07 11.11 -11.81
CA ARG A 259 18.63 12.31 -11.09
C ARG A 259 18.94 12.17 -9.60
N LYS A 260 19.67 13.14 -9.07
CA LYS A 260 19.94 13.27 -7.63
C LYS A 260 19.45 14.63 -7.15
N GLY A 261 18.19 14.68 -6.72
CA GLY A 261 17.52 15.93 -6.36
C GLY A 261 17.31 16.85 -7.57
N SER A 262 17.91 18.03 -7.55
CA SER A 262 17.87 18.99 -8.67
C SER A 262 19.00 18.80 -9.69
N VAL A 263 19.96 17.93 -9.40
CA VAL A 263 21.16 17.71 -10.22
C VAL A 263 21.01 16.43 -11.05
N MET A 264 21.42 16.48 -12.32
CA MET A 264 21.56 15.30 -13.16
C MET A 264 23.03 14.87 -13.18
N GLU A 265 23.33 13.70 -12.60
CA GLU A 265 24.65 13.08 -12.67
C GLU A 265 24.73 12.24 -13.93
N CYS A 266 25.71 12.51 -14.80
CA CYS A 266 25.93 11.76 -16.04
C CYS A 266 27.21 10.95 -15.94
N ARG A 267 27.11 9.67 -16.29
CA ARG A 267 28.25 8.75 -16.39
C ARG A 267 28.34 8.18 -17.79
N ILE A 268 29.54 8.16 -18.35
CA ILE A 268 29.81 7.51 -19.63
C ILE A 268 30.23 6.06 -19.35
N ILE A 269 29.58 5.12 -20.03
CA ILE A 269 29.80 3.69 -19.86
C ILE A 269 30.33 3.12 -21.17
N ASP A 270 31.50 2.49 -21.09
CA ASP A 270 32.01 1.61 -22.15
C ASP A 270 31.30 0.27 -22.07
N LEU A 271 30.19 0.16 -22.80
CA LEU A 271 29.41 -1.05 -22.89
C LEU A 271 30.06 -2.07 -23.83
N GLU A 272 30.90 -1.65 -24.78
CA GLU A 272 31.60 -2.55 -25.70
C GLU A 272 32.56 -3.46 -24.92
N ALA A 273 33.39 -2.87 -24.05
CA ALA A 273 34.31 -3.61 -23.19
C ALA A 273 33.58 -4.57 -22.24
N ARG A 274 32.39 -4.17 -21.75
CA ARG A 274 31.56 -5.01 -20.87
C ARG A 274 30.94 -6.19 -21.62
N LEU A 275 30.46 -6.00 -22.84
CA LEU A 275 29.90 -7.08 -23.66
C LEU A 275 30.96 -8.09 -24.11
N LYS A 276 32.20 -7.64 -24.32
CA LYS A 276 33.35 -8.51 -24.66
C LYS A 276 33.95 -9.25 -23.48
N GLY A 277 33.48 -9.00 -22.25
CA GLY A 277 34.00 -9.62 -21.03
C GLY A 277 35.39 -9.10 -20.60
N GLU A 278 35.86 -7.99 -21.19
CA GLU A 278 37.19 -7.40 -20.94
C GLU A 278 37.24 -6.64 -19.59
N LYS A 279 36.08 -6.23 -19.06
CA LYS A 279 35.93 -5.66 -17.72
C LYS A 279 35.03 -6.57 -16.88
N LYS A 280 35.31 -6.68 -15.57
CA LYS A 280 34.44 -7.41 -14.61
C LYS A 280 32.99 -6.95 -14.84
N CYS A 281 32.11 -7.86 -15.25
CA CYS A 281 30.69 -7.60 -15.50
C CYS A 281 29.98 -7.29 -14.18
N VAL A 282 30.24 -6.12 -13.61
CA VAL A 282 29.30 -5.55 -12.65
C VAL A 282 28.11 -5.15 -13.48
N SER A 283 27.08 -5.99 -13.44
CA SER A 283 25.80 -5.73 -14.07
C SER A 283 25.27 -4.40 -13.52
N GLN A 284 25.44 -3.32 -14.28
CA GLN A 284 25.03 -1.98 -13.85
C GLN A 284 23.54 -2.00 -13.60
N LEU A 285 23.15 -1.95 -12.33
CA LEU A 285 21.76 -1.83 -11.91
C LEU A 285 21.30 -0.40 -12.18
N LEU A 286 20.12 -0.29 -12.76
CA LEU A 286 19.44 0.96 -13.02
C LEU A 286 18.55 1.32 -11.84
N ARG A 287 18.34 2.62 -11.68
CA ARG A 287 17.40 3.20 -10.74
C ARG A 287 16.18 3.75 -11.48
N PRO A 288 15.06 3.92 -10.77
CA PRO A 288 13.92 4.64 -11.33
C PRO A 288 14.33 6.02 -11.84
N ASP A 289 13.74 6.40 -12.97
CA ASP A 289 14.01 7.63 -13.72
C ASP A 289 15.42 7.76 -14.31
N ASP A 290 16.20 6.68 -14.37
CA ASP A 290 17.45 6.66 -15.14
C ASP A 290 17.18 6.87 -16.63
N ILE A 291 18.01 7.71 -17.24
CA ILE A 291 17.98 7.97 -18.68
C ILE A 291 19.23 7.34 -19.30
N ILE A 292 19.00 6.43 -20.24
CA ILE A 292 20.04 5.76 -21.03
C ILE A 292 20.02 6.37 -22.42
N TYR A 293 21.14 6.91 -22.86
CA TYR A 293 21.29 7.45 -24.19
C TYR A 293 22.42 6.74 -24.94
N VAL A 294 22.06 6.11 -26.05
CA VAL A 294 22.99 5.38 -26.94
C VAL A 294 23.33 6.25 -28.15
N PRO A 295 24.55 6.76 -28.28
CA PRO A 295 24.83 7.74 -29.32
C PRO A 295 25.20 7.10 -30.67
N LYS A 296 24.99 7.86 -31.75
CA LYS A 296 25.45 7.53 -33.12
C LYS A 296 26.92 7.94 -33.38
N ARG A 297 27.40 8.93 -32.64
CA ARG A 297 28.72 9.55 -32.76
C ARG A 297 29.32 9.66 -31.35
N PRO A 298 30.65 9.76 -31.19
CA PRO A 298 31.22 9.81 -29.86
C PRO A 298 30.75 11.12 -29.21
N LEU A 299 30.19 11.01 -28.01
CA LEU A 299 29.82 12.16 -27.20
C LEU A 299 31.10 12.70 -26.58
N ALA A 300 31.46 13.94 -26.91
CA ALA A 300 32.72 14.54 -26.47
C ALA A 300 32.56 15.40 -25.21
N THR A 301 31.33 15.74 -24.80
CA THR A 301 31.09 16.62 -23.64
C THR A 301 29.70 16.42 -23.04
N ALA A 302 29.56 16.62 -21.73
CA ALA A 302 28.26 16.65 -21.03
C ALA A 302 27.26 17.64 -21.64
N ALA A 303 27.73 18.77 -22.19
CA ALA A 303 26.88 19.73 -22.91
C ALA A 303 26.24 19.15 -24.18
N GLN A 304 26.93 18.24 -24.88
CA GLN A 304 26.38 17.56 -26.06
C GLN A 304 25.33 16.53 -25.64
N ILE A 305 25.57 15.80 -24.55
CA ILE A 305 24.61 14.86 -23.95
C ILE A 305 23.36 15.62 -23.50
N ALA A 306 23.55 16.69 -22.73
CA ALA A 306 22.46 17.55 -22.28
C ALA A 306 21.70 18.17 -23.46
N LYS A 307 22.37 18.54 -24.56
CA LYS A 307 21.71 19.06 -25.78
C LYS A 307 20.88 17.99 -26.50
N GLU A 308 21.36 16.77 -26.59
CA GLU A 308 20.64 15.65 -27.23
C GLU A 308 19.47 15.18 -26.34
N ILE A 309 19.59 15.28 -25.01
CA ILE A 309 18.56 14.87 -24.04
C ILE A 309 17.59 16.01 -23.67
N SER A 310 17.97 17.29 -23.80
CA SER A 310 17.13 18.44 -23.43
C SER A 310 15.87 18.57 -24.29
N GLY A 311 15.90 18.08 -25.53
CA GLY A 311 14.71 17.97 -26.38
C GLY A 311 13.67 16.96 -25.86
N ILE A 312 14.09 16.04 -24.98
CA ILE A 312 13.28 14.93 -24.48
C ILE A 312 12.68 15.23 -23.10
N THR A 313 13.31 16.11 -22.31
CA THR A 313 12.91 16.46 -20.93
C THR A 313 11.60 17.24 -20.79
N PHE A 314 10.84 17.48 -21.87
CA PHE A 314 9.51 18.14 -21.79
C PHE A 314 8.36 17.23 -21.34
N PHE A 315 8.54 15.90 -21.27
CA PHE A 315 7.42 14.97 -21.10
C PHE A 315 6.85 14.80 -19.67
N ARG A 316 7.47 15.33 -18.60
CA ARG A 316 6.91 15.28 -17.22
C ARG A 316 7.16 16.54 -16.35
N GLY A 317 7.40 17.71 -16.94
CA GLY A 317 7.51 18.97 -16.18
C GLY A 317 8.88 19.28 -15.57
N PHE A 318 9.98 18.82 -16.18
CA PHE A 318 11.34 19.19 -15.76
C PHE A 318 11.63 20.65 -16.15
N SER A 319 11.67 21.57 -15.19
CA SER A 319 12.12 22.95 -15.45
C SER A 319 13.65 23.02 -15.60
N LEU A 320 14.10 23.85 -16.54
CA LEU A 320 15.45 24.15 -17.03
C LEU A 320 16.54 24.58 -16.01
N GLY A 321 16.48 24.11 -14.75
CA GLY A 321 17.42 24.46 -13.68
C GLY A 321 18.40 23.36 -13.29
N ALA A 322 18.61 22.33 -14.11
CA ALA A 322 19.52 21.23 -13.76
C ALA A 322 20.98 21.61 -14.05
N SER A 323 21.81 21.65 -13.00
CA SER A 323 23.27 21.63 -13.14
C SER A 323 23.70 20.21 -13.49
N TRP A 324 24.65 20.08 -14.42
CA TRP A 324 25.16 18.80 -14.91
C TRP A 324 26.56 18.56 -14.37
N LYS A 325 26.81 17.37 -13.83
CA LYS A 325 28.14 16.93 -13.42
C LYS A 325 28.52 15.66 -14.18
N LEU A 326 29.72 15.66 -14.76
CA LEU A 326 30.29 14.52 -15.48
C LEU A 326 31.35 13.88 -14.59
N ASP A 327 31.21 12.59 -14.33
CA ASP A 327 32.25 11.79 -13.71
C ASP A 327 32.89 10.92 -14.80
N ASP A 328 34.18 11.16 -15.09
CA ASP A 328 34.99 10.35 -15.98
C ASP A 328 35.66 9.22 -15.15
N GLU A 329 35.32 7.96 -15.45
CA GLU A 329 35.97 6.73 -14.92
C GLU A 329 36.85 6.06 -15.98
#